data_AF-A0A5E7M8S9-F1
#
_entry.id   AF-A0A5E7M8S9-F1
#
_cell.length_a   1.000
_cell.length_b   1.000
_cell.length_c   1.000
_cell.angle_alpha   90.00
_cell.angle_beta   90.00
_cell.angle_gamma   90.00
#
_symmetry.space_group_name_H-M   'P 1'
#
loop_
_entity.id
_entity.type
_entity.pdbx_description
1 polymer ?
#
loop_
_entity_poly.entity_id
_entity_poly.type
_entity_poly.pdbx_seq_one_letter_code
_entity_poly.pdbx_strand_id
1 'polypeptide(L)'
;MEAWDFGDLSEFFELLNSKYQNLILARVGLDNAKMLSRWMQQTSHLRNRCAHHTRIWNQASANPLAVPDDRYFQTLGLDPHALKRLYGLVAVMWFLQKIAPASTWISEVADQIDRKPAMPGCTFKAMGFPDETGFPRKLFGI
;
A
#
# COMPACT_ATOMS: atom_id res chain seq x y z
N MET A 1 10.91 -21.01 -5.85
CA MET A 1 11.75 -20.48 -4.78
C MET A 1 11.95 -19.00 -5.10
N GLU A 2 11.20 -18.12 -4.43
CA GLU A 2 11.52 -16.68 -4.50
C GLU A 2 12.90 -16.52 -3.87
N ALA A 3 13.89 -16.10 -4.64
CA ALA A 3 15.29 -16.04 -4.18
C ALA A 3 15.57 -14.86 -3.23
N TRP A 4 14.58 -13.98 -3.01
CA TRP A 4 14.69 -12.75 -2.21
C TRP A 4 13.36 -12.49 -1.50
N ASP A 5 13.37 -12.23 -0.19
CA ASP A 5 12.19 -11.68 0.50
C ASP A 5 12.10 -10.17 0.24
N PHE A 6 10.89 -9.61 0.26
CA PHE A 6 10.68 -8.16 0.16
C PHE A 6 11.29 -7.41 1.35
N GLY A 7 11.55 -8.09 2.47
CA GLY A 7 12.36 -7.56 3.58
C GLY A 7 13.76 -7.20 3.10
N ASP A 8 14.42 -8.14 2.42
CA ASP A 8 15.77 -7.95 1.89
C ASP A 8 15.83 -6.83 0.85
N LEU A 9 14.79 -6.69 0.01
CA LEU A 9 14.72 -5.60 -0.99
C LEU A 9 14.78 -4.20 -0.36
N SER A 10 14.14 -4.00 0.81
CA SER A 10 14.21 -2.71 1.50
C SER A 10 15.62 -2.44 2.06
N GLU A 11 16.29 -3.48 2.57
CA GLU A 11 17.66 -3.39 3.07
C GLU A 11 18.65 -3.13 1.93
N PHE A 12 18.55 -3.85 0.82
CA PHE A 12 19.38 -3.59 -0.36
C PHE A 12 19.19 -2.18 -0.89
N PHE A 13 17.96 -1.68 -0.95
CA PHE A 13 17.69 -0.31 -1.36
C PHE A 13 18.37 0.70 -0.42
N GLU A 14 18.33 0.47 0.89
CA GLU A 14 19.00 1.33 1.87
C GLU A 14 20.54 1.28 1.77
N LEU A 15 21.11 0.14 1.38
CA LEU A 15 22.55 -0.04 1.17
C LEU A 15 23.05 0.59 -0.15
N LEU A 16 22.17 0.90 -1.09
CA LEU A 16 22.56 1.61 -2.31
C LEU A 16 23.09 3.02 -1.97
N ASN A 17 24.08 3.47 -2.74
CA ASN A 17 24.48 4.88 -2.66
C ASN A 17 23.33 5.80 -3.11
N SER A 18 23.37 7.07 -2.68
CA SER A 18 22.31 8.05 -2.96
C SER A 18 22.06 8.24 -4.46
N LYS A 19 23.09 8.08 -5.31
CA LYS A 19 22.95 8.17 -6.76
C LYS A 19 21.98 7.11 -7.29
N TYR A 20 22.13 5.85 -6.88
CA TYR A 20 21.25 4.77 -7.34
C TYR A 20 19.86 4.83 -6.69
N GLN A 21 19.77 5.23 -5.42
CA GLN A 21 18.49 5.48 -4.76
C GLN A 21 17.68 6.53 -5.54
N ASN A 22 18.31 7.66 -5.89
CA ASN A 22 17.67 8.74 -6.64
C ASN A 22 17.21 8.29 -8.04
N LEU A 23 17.97 7.42 -8.71
CA LEU A 23 17.54 6.85 -10.00
C LEU A 23 16.29 5.98 -9.88
N ILE A 24 16.15 5.22 -8.79
CA ILE A 24 14.96 4.41 -8.54
C ILE A 24 13.78 5.32 -8.16
N LEU A 25 14.00 6.26 -7.25
CA LEU A 25 13.01 7.25 -6.81
C LEU A 25 12.42 8.02 -8.00
N ALA A 26 13.26 8.50 -8.91
CA ALA A 26 12.82 9.19 -10.12
C ALA A 26 11.91 8.32 -11.01
N ARG A 27 12.16 7.00 -11.10
CA ARG A 27 11.31 6.08 -11.90
C ARG A 27 9.93 5.86 -11.29
N VAL A 28 9.81 5.97 -9.98
CA VAL A 28 8.53 5.80 -9.26
C VAL A 28 7.86 7.13 -8.91
N GLY A 29 8.43 8.26 -9.37
CA GLY A 29 7.89 9.60 -9.13
C GLY A 29 8.02 10.06 -7.68
N LEU A 30 9.07 9.64 -6.99
CA LEU A 30 9.38 10.04 -5.62
C LEU A 30 10.73 10.76 -5.57
N ASP A 31 11.00 11.43 -4.45
CA ASP A 31 12.25 12.11 -4.12
C ASP A 31 12.80 11.74 -2.73
N ASN A 32 12.06 10.91 -1.98
CA ASN A 32 12.37 10.57 -0.60
C ASN A 32 12.66 9.07 -0.42
N ALA A 33 13.95 8.72 -0.29
CA ALA A 33 14.41 7.34 -0.10
C ALA A 33 13.78 6.67 1.14
N LYS A 34 13.67 7.39 2.27
CA LYS A 34 13.11 6.84 3.50
C LYS A 34 11.63 6.52 3.35
N MET A 35 10.90 7.29 2.54
CA MET A 35 9.50 7.03 2.24
C MET A 35 9.35 5.72 1.46
N LEU A 36 10.11 5.56 0.37
CA LEU A 36 10.08 4.35 -0.44
C LEU A 36 10.50 3.10 0.35
N SER A 37 11.57 3.19 1.16
CA SER A 37 11.99 2.08 2.03
C SER A 37 10.87 1.65 2.99
N ARG A 38 10.21 2.62 3.66
CA ARG A 38 9.07 2.33 4.55
C ARG A 38 7.92 1.67 3.81
N TRP A 39 7.62 2.10 2.59
CA TRP A 39 6.58 1.48 1.77
C TRP A 39 6.92 0.02 1.43
N MET A 40 8.18 -0.27 1.09
CA MET A 40 8.67 -1.63 0.84
C MET A 40 8.54 -2.51 2.10
N GLN A 41 8.96 -2.00 3.26
CA GLN A 41 8.86 -2.70 4.54
C GLN A 41 7.40 -3.03 4.91
N GLN A 42 6.49 -2.06 4.82
CA GLN A 42 5.07 -2.29 5.13
C GLN A 42 4.42 -3.28 4.15
N THR A 43 4.82 -3.25 2.88
CA THR A 43 4.36 -4.22 1.87
C THR A 43 4.85 -5.63 2.19
N SER A 44 6.12 -5.78 2.59
CA SER A 44 6.69 -7.05 3.06
C SER A 44 5.94 -7.58 4.29
N HIS A 45 5.68 -6.72 5.29
CA HIS A 45 4.90 -7.12 6.47
C HIS A 45 3.49 -7.59 6.11
N LEU A 46 2.82 -6.93 5.16
CA LEU A 46 1.51 -7.38 4.68
C LEU A 46 1.62 -8.74 4.00
N ARG A 47 2.58 -8.94 3.07
CA ARG A 47 2.83 -10.24 2.42
C ARG A 47 3.03 -11.34 3.45
N ASN A 48 3.89 -11.12 4.44
CA ASN A 48 4.21 -12.12 5.47
C ASN A 48 2.96 -12.46 6.30
N ARG A 49 2.14 -11.46 6.67
CA ARG A 49 0.85 -11.70 7.33
C ARG A 49 -0.10 -12.53 6.47
N CYS A 50 -0.19 -12.25 5.17
CA CYS A 50 -1.00 -13.03 4.24
C CYS A 50 -0.52 -14.48 4.15
N ALA A 51 0.80 -14.70 4.06
CA ALA A 51 1.39 -16.05 4.02
C ALA A 51 1.16 -16.84 5.33
N HIS A 52 1.13 -16.15 6.47
CA HIS A 52 0.78 -16.74 7.76
C HIS A 52 -0.74 -16.74 8.04
N HIS A 53 -1.58 -16.47 7.03
CA HIS A 53 -3.05 -16.41 7.16
C HIS A 53 -3.54 -15.55 8.34
N THR A 54 -2.77 -14.52 8.68
CA THR A 54 -3.08 -13.63 9.80
C THR A 54 -4.16 -12.64 9.40
N ARG A 55 -5.03 -12.27 10.34
CA ARG A 55 -6.06 -11.24 10.14
C ARG A 55 -5.43 -9.89 9.80
N ILE A 56 -5.68 -9.35 8.59
CA ILE A 56 -5.12 -8.05 8.15
C ILE A 56 -6.10 -6.86 8.25
N TRP A 57 -7.40 -7.12 8.25
CA TRP A 57 -8.42 -6.11 7.95
C TRP A 57 -8.67 -5.05 9.03
N ASN A 58 -8.28 -5.26 10.30
CA ASN A 58 -8.37 -4.25 11.36
C ASN A 58 -7.04 -3.98 12.06
N GLN A 59 -5.93 -4.34 11.42
CA GLN A 59 -4.62 -4.07 12.01
C GLN A 59 -4.20 -2.64 11.70
N ALA A 60 -3.75 -1.95 12.75
CA ALA A 60 -3.09 -0.65 12.62
C ALA A 60 -1.58 -0.87 12.70
N SER A 61 -0.84 -0.27 11.76
CA SER A 61 0.61 -0.15 11.85
C SER A 61 0.96 0.89 12.92
N ALA A 62 1.98 0.58 13.73
CA ALA A 62 2.48 1.49 14.76
C ALA A 62 2.98 2.80 14.14
N ASN A 63 3.64 2.69 12.99
CA ASN A 63 4.12 3.82 12.20
C ASN A 63 3.16 4.06 11.02
N PRO A 64 2.52 5.24 10.93
CA PRO A 64 1.72 5.59 9.77
C PRO A 64 2.60 5.71 8.52
N LEU A 65 2.01 5.40 7.36
CA LEU A 65 2.60 5.71 6.07
C LEU A 65 2.73 7.22 5.91
N ALA A 66 3.83 7.64 5.29
CA ALA A 66 3.96 8.98 4.71
C ALA A 66 3.63 8.89 3.21
N VAL A 67 3.01 9.94 2.66
CA VAL A 67 2.70 10.05 1.23
C VAL A 67 3.30 11.34 0.66
N PRO A 68 3.74 11.35 -0.61
CA PRO A 68 4.23 12.55 -1.25
C PRO A 68 3.09 13.55 -1.50
N ASP A 69 3.45 14.80 -1.75
CA ASP A 69 2.52 15.82 -2.21
C ASP A 69 2.21 15.61 -3.70
N ASP A 70 1.39 14.60 -4.00
CA ASP A 70 0.95 14.24 -5.34
C ASP A 70 -0.58 14.29 -5.43
N ARG A 71 -1.09 14.77 -6.58
CA ARG A 71 -2.52 14.94 -6.86
C ARG A 71 -3.34 13.66 -6.60
N TYR A 72 -2.76 12.49 -6.84
CA TYR A 72 -3.41 11.20 -6.56
C TYR A 72 -3.73 11.06 -5.07
N PHE A 73 -2.75 11.29 -4.18
CA PHE A 73 -2.96 11.19 -2.74
C PHE A 73 -3.86 12.31 -2.19
N GLN A 74 -3.77 13.51 -2.76
CA GLN A 74 -4.70 14.61 -2.44
C GLN A 74 -6.15 14.25 -2.80
N THR A 75 -6.37 13.64 -3.97
CA THR A 75 -7.71 13.20 -4.42
C THR A 75 -8.27 12.09 -3.54
N LEU A 76 -7.41 11.17 -3.07
CA LEU A 76 -7.82 10.11 -2.15
C LEU A 76 -8.17 10.61 -0.75
N GLY A 77 -7.58 11.74 -0.32
CA GLY A 77 -7.85 12.32 1.00
C GLY A 77 -7.54 11.38 2.16
N LEU A 78 -6.39 10.68 2.12
CA LEU A 78 -6.02 9.70 3.14
C LEU A 78 -5.82 10.36 4.52
N ASP A 79 -6.70 10.04 5.45
CA ASP A 79 -6.61 10.54 6.84
C ASP A 79 -5.58 9.73 7.67
N PRO A 80 -5.24 10.18 8.90
CA PRO A 80 -4.31 9.45 9.76
C PRO A 80 -4.74 8.02 10.13
N HIS A 81 -6.03 7.70 10.02
CA HIS A 81 -6.55 6.35 10.28
C HIS A 81 -6.32 5.44 9.07
N ALA A 82 -6.58 5.93 7.85
CA ALA A 82 -6.28 5.28 6.59
C ALA A 82 -4.78 4.97 6.44
N LEU A 83 -3.91 5.95 6.75
CA LEU A 83 -2.45 5.82 6.62
C LEU A 83 -1.83 4.78 7.56
N LYS A 84 -2.55 4.33 8.59
CA LYS A 84 -2.12 3.25 9.49
C LYS A 84 -2.67 1.89 9.10
N ARG A 85 -3.52 1.80 8.08
CA ARG A 85 -4.33 0.60 7.80
C ARG A 85 -4.20 0.14 6.36
N LEU A 86 -4.87 -0.97 6.07
CA LEU A 86 -4.82 -1.64 4.76
C LEU A 86 -5.14 -0.68 3.62
N TYR A 87 -6.12 0.22 3.78
CA TYR A 87 -6.48 1.19 2.74
C TYR A 87 -5.29 2.07 2.30
N GLY A 88 -4.55 2.66 3.25
CA GLY A 88 -3.38 3.47 2.92
C GLY A 88 -2.29 2.66 2.22
N LEU A 89 -2.08 1.40 2.62
CA LEU A 89 -1.09 0.53 1.97
C LEU A 89 -1.51 0.14 0.55
N VAL A 90 -2.80 -0.16 0.31
CA VAL A 90 -3.33 -0.40 -1.04
C VAL A 90 -3.15 0.84 -1.91
N ALA A 91 -3.41 2.04 -1.38
CA ALA A 91 -3.22 3.29 -2.11
C ALA A 91 -1.77 3.49 -2.56
N VAL A 92 -0.81 3.21 -1.68
CA VAL A 92 0.64 3.27 -1.98
C VAL A 92 1.04 2.21 -3.00
N MET A 93 0.59 0.96 -2.85
CA MET A 93 0.88 -0.11 -3.80
C MET A 93 0.33 0.21 -5.20
N TRP A 94 -0.87 0.79 -5.29
CA TRP A 94 -1.43 1.23 -6.55
C TRP A 94 -0.64 2.40 -7.17
N PHE A 95 -0.16 3.34 -6.35
CA PHE A 95 0.72 4.41 -6.83
C PHE A 95 2.02 3.86 -7.44
N LEU A 96 2.61 2.84 -6.82
CA LEU A 96 3.83 2.20 -7.32
C LEU A 96 3.59 1.38 -8.60
N GLN A 97 2.36 0.91 -8.85
CA GLN A 97 1.95 0.19 -10.06
C GLN A 97 1.98 1.05 -11.34
N LYS A 98 2.31 2.36 -11.26
CA LYS A 98 2.63 3.20 -12.44
C LYS A 98 3.68 2.55 -13.37
N ILE A 99 4.49 1.63 -12.87
CA ILE A 99 5.50 0.87 -13.64
C ILE A 99 4.93 -0.34 -14.42
N ALA A 100 3.67 -0.74 -14.17
CA ALA A 100 3.02 -1.90 -14.78
C ALA A 100 1.58 -1.55 -15.25
N PRO A 101 1.44 -0.78 -16.34
CA PRO A 101 0.17 -0.16 -16.74
C PRO A 101 -0.92 -1.14 -17.20
N ALA A 102 -0.57 -2.40 -17.48
CA ALA A 102 -1.52 -3.44 -17.90
C ALA A 102 -2.10 -4.24 -16.71
N SER A 103 -1.77 -3.85 -15.48
CA SER A 103 -2.17 -4.58 -14.27
C SER A 103 -3.67 -4.42 -13.96
N THR A 104 -4.35 -5.54 -13.78
CA THR A 104 -5.75 -5.63 -13.28
C THR A 104 -5.84 -5.64 -11.75
N TRP A 105 -4.68 -5.56 -11.07
CA TRP A 105 -4.55 -5.82 -9.64
C TRP A 105 -5.51 -4.99 -8.78
N ILE A 106 -5.69 -3.71 -9.07
CA ILE A 106 -6.55 -2.86 -8.25
C ILE A 106 -8.03 -3.26 -8.35
N SER A 107 -8.47 -3.69 -9.53
CA SER A 107 -9.83 -4.20 -9.74
C SER A 107 -10.04 -5.51 -8.99
N GLU A 108 -9.05 -6.40 -8.99
CA GLU A 108 -9.08 -7.64 -8.23
C GLU A 108 -9.13 -7.38 -6.72
N VAL A 109 -8.34 -6.43 -6.21
CA VAL A 109 -8.37 -6.01 -4.81
C VAL A 109 -9.73 -5.45 -4.44
N ALA A 110 -10.28 -4.53 -5.25
CA ALA A 110 -11.61 -3.98 -5.03
C ALA A 110 -12.68 -5.07 -4.98
N ASP A 111 -12.65 -6.00 -5.93
CA ASP A 111 -13.56 -7.16 -5.97
C ASP A 111 -13.47 -8.03 -4.72
N GLN A 112 -12.27 -8.34 -4.24
CA GLN A 112 -12.09 -9.12 -3.02
C GLN A 112 -12.60 -8.40 -1.77
N ILE A 113 -12.37 -7.09 -1.69
CA ILE A 113 -12.81 -6.25 -0.58
C ILE A 113 -14.33 -6.15 -0.55
N ASP A 114 -14.97 -5.95 -1.71
CA ASP A 114 -16.42 -5.87 -1.84
C ASP A 114 -17.12 -7.22 -1.60
N ARG A 115 -16.47 -8.34 -1.97
CA ARG A 115 -16.98 -9.71 -1.74
C ARG A 115 -16.79 -10.24 -0.31
N LYS A 116 -16.10 -9.50 0.56
CA LYS A 116 -15.84 -9.97 1.94
C LYS A 116 -17.17 -10.27 2.65
N PRO A 117 -17.24 -11.34 3.47
CA PRO A 117 -18.45 -11.64 4.22
C PRO A 117 -18.76 -10.54 5.25
N ALA A 118 -20.05 -10.33 5.52
CA ALA A 118 -20.50 -9.47 6.60
C ALA A 118 -20.18 -10.15 7.94
N MET A 119 -19.12 -9.70 8.61
CA MET A 119 -18.70 -10.22 9.92
C MET A 119 -18.62 -9.09 10.94
N PRO A 120 -19.04 -9.31 12.20
CA PRO A 120 -18.90 -8.32 13.27
C PRO A 120 -17.46 -7.81 13.38
N GLY A 121 -17.30 -6.48 13.38
CA GLY A 121 -16.00 -5.81 13.44
C GLY A 121 -15.27 -5.71 12.10
N CYS A 122 -15.55 -6.55 11.10
CA CYS A 122 -14.93 -6.49 9.77
C CYS A 122 -15.60 -5.45 8.87
N THR A 123 -15.65 -4.21 9.35
CA THR A 123 -16.24 -3.08 8.62
C THR A 123 -15.22 -2.50 7.64
N PHE A 124 -15.67 -1.79 6.62
CA PHE A 124 -14.76 -1.11 5.70
C PHE A 124 -13.99 0.00 6.43
N LYS A 125 -14.61 0.73 7.37
CA LYS A 125 -13.86 1.67 8.23
C LYS A 125 -12.78 0.99 9.06
N ALA A 126 -12.97 -0.25 9.50
CA ALA A 126 -11.92 -0.98 10.24
C ALA A 126 -10.67 -1.23 9.37
N MET A 127 -10.83 -1.35 8.05
CA MET A 127 -9.76 -1.45 7.05
C MET A 127 -9.12 -0.10 6.70
N GLY A 128 -9.73 1.00 7.14
CA GLY A 128 -9.28 2.37 6.88
C GLY A 128 -10.03 3.07 5.75
N PHE A 129 -11.08 2.49 5.18
CA PHE A 129 -11.92 3.14 4.16
C PHE A 129 -12.70 4.33 4.73
N PRO A 130 -13.10 5.30 3.88
CA PRO A 130 -13.79 6.51 4.33
C PRO A 130 -15.19 6.23 4.93
N ASP A 131 -15.88 5.21 4.41
CA ASP A 131 -17.22 4.83 4.82
C ASP A 131 -17.45 3.32 4.69
N GLU A 132 -18.71 2.90 4.83
CA GLU A 132 -19.13 1.50 4.78
C GLU A 132 -19.72 1.08 3.42
N THR A 133 -19.55 1.90 2.37
CA THR A 133 -20.13 1.64 1.04
C THR A 133 -19.29 0.72 0.16
N GLY A 134 -18.08 0.36 0.59
CA GLY A 134 -17.19 -0.55 -0.12
C GLY A 134 -15.87 0.08 -0.53
N PHE A 135 -15.18 -0.55 -1.48
CA PHE A 135 -13.97 0.01 -2.07
C PHE A 135 -14.31 1.26 -2.92
N PRO A 136 -13.61 2.40 -2.76
CA PRO A 136 -13.92 3.64 -3.48
C PRO A 136 -13.38 3.63 -4.92
N ARG A 137 -13.92 2.73 -5.76
CA ARG A 137 -13.47 2.42 -7.13
C ARG A 137 -13.21 3.66 -8.00
N LYS A 138 -14.12 4.63 -7.98
CA LYS A 138 -14.01 5.89 -8.73
C LYS A 138 -12.73 6.68 -8.44
N LEU A 139 -12.25 6.66 -7.19
CA LEU A 139 -11.01 7.37 -6.81
C LEU A 139 -9.75 6.68 -7.37
N PHE A 140 -9.86 5.39 -7.71
CA PHE A 140 -8.79 4.58 -8.29
C PHE A 140 -8.89 4.45 -9.81
N GLY A 141 -9.89 5.07 -10.44
CA GLY A 141 -10.09 5.05 -11.89
C GLY A 141 -10.70 3.75 -12.41
N ILE A 142 -11.37 2.98 -11.55
CA ILE A 142 -12.06 1.72 -11.87
C ILE A 142 -13.55 1.77 -11.50
#